data_AF-B6IHZ7-F1
#
_entry.id   AF-B6IHZ7-F1
#
_cell.length_a   1.000
_cell.length_b   1.000
_cell.length_c   1.000
_cell.angle_alpha   90.00
_cell.angle_beta   90.00
_cell.angle_gamma   90.00
#
_symmetry.space_group_name_H-M   'P 1'
#
loop_
_entity.id
_entity.type
_entity.pdbx_description
1 polymer ?
#
loop_
_entity_poly.entity_id
_entity_poly.type
_entity_poly.pdbx_seq_one_letter_code
_entity_poly.pdbx_strand_id
1 'polypeptide(L)' 'MTDEDDIGFEIHYDKTGACDKLTEMETVYPYIRLECTNVPITGHLDVTDLGNYVLEFDNYYSWFSAKQLRYNIEIEDL' A
#
# COMPACT_ATOMS: atom_id res chain seq x y z
N MET A 1 3.87 2.23 9.98
CA MET A 1 3.85 3.18 11.11
C MET A 1 4.61 4.43 10.70
N THR A 2 3.96 5.57 10.81
CA THR A 2 4.53 6.89 10.60
C THR A 2 4.88 7.52 11.96
N ASP A 3 5.67 8.60 11.96
CA ASP A 3 6.11 9.24 13.20
C ASP A 3 5.18 10.35 13.71
N GLU A 4 4.41 11.00 12.82
CA GLU A 4 3.58 12.16 13.21
C GLU A 4 2.21 12.16 12.53
N ASP A 5 2.17 12.01 11.20
CA ASP A 5 0.94 12.11 10.41
C ASP A 5 0.45 10.76 9.89
N ASP A 6 -0.81 10.68 9.46
CA ASP A 6 -1.34 9.56 8.69
C ASP A 6 -0.65 9.35 7.33
N ILE A 7 -0.99 8.30 6.60
CA ILE A 7 -0.48 8.08 5.23
C ILE A 7 -1.55 7.46 4.34
N GLY A 8 -1.57 7.83 3.06
CA GLY A 8 -2.44 7.18 2.08
C GLY A 8 -1.95 5.75 1.82
N PHE A 9 -2.88 4.81 1.63
CA PHE A 9 -2.57 3.43 1.31
C PHE A 9 -3.58 2.83 0.36
N GLU A 10 -3.09 2.14 -0.67
CA GLU A 10 -3.88 1.42 -1.67
C GLU A 10 -3.09 0.19 -2.15
N ILE A 11 -3.78 -0.83 -2.67
CA ILE A 11 -3.13 -1.98 -3.32
C ILE A 11 -3.65 -2.14 -4.74
N HIS A 12 -2.72 -2.19 -5.68
CA HIS A 12 -2.96 -2.41 -7.10
C HIS A 12 -2.54 -3.82 -7.52
N TYR A 13 -3.20 -4.37 -8.53
CA TYR A 13 -2.94 -5.69 -9.10
C TYR A 13 -2.81 -5.63 -10.63
N ASP A 14 -1.73 -6.21 -11.14
CA ASP A 14 -1.50 -6.42 -12.56
C ASP A 14 -1.34 -7.92 -12.83
N LYS A 15 -2.36 -8.48 -13.48
CA LYS A 15 -2.39 -9.87 -13.93
C LYS A 15 -1.33 -10.22 -14.97
N THR A 16 -0.93 -9.26 -15.79
CA THR A 16 0.00 -9.46 -16.91
C THR A 16 1.45 -9.33 -16.49
N GLY A 17 1.70 -8.61 -15.41
CA GLY A 17 3.03 -8.22 -14.94
C GLY A 17 3.76 -7.26 -15.88
N ALA A 18 3.05 -6.64 -16.82
CA ALA A 18 3.58 -5.79 -17.89
C ALA A 18 3.12 -4.33 -17.80
N CYS A 19 2.22 -3.98 -16.89
CA CYS A 19 1.80 -2.58 -16.65
C CYS A 19 2.98 -1.75 -16.15
N ASP A 20 3.13 -0.54 -16.69
CA ASP A 20 4.19 0.40 -16.32
C ASP A 20 3.71 1.52 -15.38
N LYS A 21 2.39 1.71 -15.28
CA LYS A 21 1.73 2.75 -14.48
C LYS A 21 0.66 2.13 -13.59
N LEU A 22 0.51 2.69 -12.39
CA LEU A 22 -0.55 2.28 -11.45
C LEU A 22 -1.96 2.47 -12.03
N THR A 23 -2.17 3.51 -12.85
CA THR A 23 -3.46 3.78 -13.51
C THR A 23 -3.90 2.71 -14.52
N GLU A 24 -3.01 1.79 -14.89
CA GLU A 24 -3.29 0.67 -15.80
C GLU A 24 -3.61 -0.62 -15.03
N MET A 25 -3.43 -0.62 -13.71
CA MET A 25 -3.63 -1.77 -12.82
C MET A 25 -5.04 -1.75 -12.21
N GLU A 26 -5.49 -2.90 -11.72
CA GLU A 26 -6.75 -3.03 -10.98
C GLU A 26 -6.55 -2.68 -9.50
N THR A 27 -7.39 -1.82 -8.93
CA THR A 27 -7.43 -1.59 -7.49
C THR A 27 -8.05 -2.81 -6.78
N VAL A 28 -7.25 -3.53 -5.99
CA VAL A 28 -7.73 -4.69 -5.18
C VAL A 28 -7.93 -4.35 -3.71
N TYR A 29 -7.33 -3.25 -3.24
CA TYR A 29 -7.65 -2.65 -1.95
C TYR A 29 -7.75 -1.15 -2.12
N PRO A 30 -8.90 -0.51 -1.82
CA PRO A 30 -9.14 0.90 -2.16
C PRO A 30 -8.29 1.87 -1.34
N TYR A 31 -8.07 3.07 -1.89
CA TYR A 31 -7.38 4.15 -1.19
C TYR A 31 -8.04 4.49 0.14
N ILE A 32 -7.26 4.41 1.22
CA ILE A 32 -7.65 4.87 2.55
C ILE A 32 -6.51 5.65 3.21
N ARG A 33 -6.87 6.50 4.17
CA ARG A 33 -5.90 7.19 5.03
C ARG A 33 -5.68 6.38 6.30
N LEU A 34 -4.44 5.93 6.48
CA LEU A 34 -4.00 5.09 7.60
C LEU A 34 -3.47 5.95 8.74
N GLU A 35 -4.28 6.07 9.80
CA GLU A 35 -3.90 6.68 11.07
C GLU A 35 -2.98 5.73 11.86
N CYS A 36 -1.70 5.65 11.45
CA CYS A 36 -0.73 4.69 11.98
C CYS A 36 0.41 5.34 12.78
N THR A 37 0.20 6.52 13.36
CA THR A 37 1.21 7.21 14.18
C THR A 37 1.42 6.57 15.55
N ASN A 38 0.30 6.21 16.22
CA ASN A 38 0.33 5.71 17.60
C ASN A 38 0.46 4.20 17.69
N VAL A 39 -0.11 3.49 16.72
CA VAL A 39 -0.16 2.01 16.69
C VAL A 39 0.08 1.56 15.24
N PRO A 40 0.93 0.54 15.01
CA PRO A 40 1.07 -0.06 13.70
C PRO A 40 -0.27 -0.63 13.20
N ILE A 41 -0.57 -0.39 11.93
CA ILE A 41 -1.71 -1.04 11.27
C ILE A 41 -1.22 -2.34 10.64
N THR A 42 -1.95 -3.41 10.89
CA THR A 42 -1.69 -4.75 10.37
C THR A 42 -2.87 -5.22 9.53
N GLY A 43 -2.59 -5.96 8.47
CA GLY A 43 -3.59 -6.59 7.62
C GLY A 43 -2.95 -7.71 6.81
N HIS A 44 -3.78 -8.46 6.10
CA HIS A 44 -3.35 -9.45 5.12
C HIS A 44 -4.24 -9.37 3.89
N LEU A 45 -3.73 -9.88 2.77
CA LEU A 45 -4.45 -10.05 1.52
C LEU A 45 -4.28 -11.50 1.09
N ASP A 46 -5.38 -12.21 0.91
CA ASP A 46 -5.35 -13.55 0.34
C ASP A 46 -5.08 -13.45 -1.17
N VAL A 47 -3.90 -13.90 -1.61
CA VAL A 47 -3.50 -13.89 -3.02
C VAL A 47 -4.05 -15.14 -3.70
N THR A 48 -5.18 -14.99 -4.41
CA THR A 48 -5.81 -16.09 -5.16
C THR A 48 -5.31 -16.22 -6.59
N ASP A 49 -4.78 -15.14 -7.16
CA ASP A 49 -4.37 -15.05 -8.55
C ASP A 49 -2.90 -14.69 -8.67
N LEU A 50 -2.19 -15.35 -9.59
CA LEU A 50 -0.81 -15.01 -9.91
C LEU A 50 -0.76 -13.67 -10.65
N GLY A 51 0.19 -12.82 -10.27
CA GLY A 51 0.46 -11.53 -10.90
C GLY A 51 1.28 -10.61 -10.00
N ASN A 52 1.39 -9.34 -10.39
CA ASN A 52 2.13 -8.33 -9.64
C ASN A 52 1.17 -7.56 -8.74
N TYR A 53 1.46 -7.53 -7.45
CA TYR A 53 0.75 -6.71 -6.48
C TYR A 53 1.62 -5.53 -6.06
N VAL A 54 1.10 -4.31 -6.12
CA VAL A 54 1.81 -3.08 -5.76
C VAL A 54 1.13 -2.46 -4.55
N LEU A 55 1.83 -2.43 -3.42
CA LEU A 55 1.40 -1.74 -2.21
C LEU A 55 1.88 -0.28 -2.32
N GLU A 56 0.94 0.64 -2.46
CA GLU A 56 1.23 2.07 -2.59
C GLU A 56 1.10 2.77 -1.22
N PHE A 57 2.15 3.46 -0.80
CA PHE A 57 2.12 4.37 0.34
C PHE A 57 2.19 5.82 -0.18
N ASP A 58 1.04 6.49 -0.15
CA ASP A 58 0.88 7.80 -0.78
C ASP A 58 1.00 8.96 0.23
N ASN A 59 1.85 9.93 -0.10
CA ASN A 59 2.04 11.18 0.63
C ASN A 59 1.65 12.42 -0.19
N TYR A 60 0.96 12.25 -1.33
CA TYR A 60 0.68 13.32 -2.29
C TYR A 60 -0.15 14.47 -1.70
N TYR A 61 -1.03 14.17 -0.74
CA TYR A 61 -1.86 15.18 -0.08
C TYR A 61 -1.09 16.02 0.97
N SER A 62 0.13 15.63 1.37
CA SER A 62 0.94 16.42 2.29
C SER A 62 1.76 17.47 1.53
N TRP A 63 1.46 18.75 1.77
CA TRP A 63 2.19 19.85 1.13
C TRP A 63 3.50 20.23 1.83
N PHE A 64 3.65 19.88 3.11
CA PHE A 64 4.73 20.40 3.95
C PHE A 64 5.51 19.34 4.73
N SER A 65 5.03 18.10 4.83
CA SER A 65 5.70 17.03 5.59
C SER A 65 6.11 15.86 4.71
N ALA A 66 7.40 15.57 4.67
CA ALA A 66 7.90 14.26 4.27
C ALA A 66 7.57 13.26 5.39
N LYS A 67 7.17 12.04 5.03
CA LYS A 67 6.81 11.00 6.01
C LYS A 67 7.90 9.94 6.07
N GLN A 68 8.37 9.65 7.27
CA GLN A 68 9.18 8.47 7.53
C GLN A 68 8.24 7.30 7.83
N LEU A 69 8.29 6.27 6.99
CA LEU A 69 7.44 5.07 7.12
C LEU A 69 8.27 3.86 7.53
N ARG A 70 7.86 3.19 8.60
CA ARG A 70 8.33 1.85 8.97
C ARG A 70 7.26 0.82 8.62
N TYR A 71 7.60 -0.18 7.82
CA TYR A 71 6.71 -1.26 7.42
C TYR A 71 7.46 -2.59 7.40
N ASN A 72 6.70 -3.69 7.49
CA ASN A 72 7.17 -5.05 7.25
C ASN A 72 6.13 -5.74 6.36
N ILE A 73 6.58 -6.48 5.35
CA ILE A 73 5.74 -7.28 4.46
C ILE A 73 6.30 -8.69 4.50
N GLU A 74 5.44 -9.63 4.86
CA GLU A 74 5.75 -11.05 4.91
C GLU A 74 4.86 -11.76 3.90
N ILE A 75 5.47 -12.66 3.12
CA ILE A 75 4.75 -13.54 2.18
C ILE A 75 4.85 -14.93 2.79
N GLU A 76 3.69 -15.49 3.14
CA GLU A 76 3.57 -16.83 3.70
C GLU A 76 3.00 -17.77 2.64
N ASP A 77 3.69 -18.88 2.39
CA ASP A 77 3.12 -20.00 1.64
C ASP A 77 2.20 -20.79 2.58
N LEU A 78 0.93 -20.96 2.19
CA LEU A 78 -0.03 -21.83 2.90
C LEU A 78 0.26 -23.32 2.71
#